data_AF-A0A4Y2C939-F1
#
_entry.id   AF-A0A4Y2C939-F1
#
_cell.length_a   1.000
_cell.length_b   1.000
_cell.length_c   1.000
_cell.angle_alpha   90.00
_cell.angle_beta   90.00
_cell.angle_gamma   90.00
#
_symmetry.space_group_name_H-M   'P 1'
#
loop_
_entity.id
_entity.type
_entity.pdbx_description
1 polymer ?
#
loop_
_entity_poly.entity_id
_entity_poly.type
_entity_poly.pdbx_seq_one_letter_code
_entity_poly.pdbx_strand_id
1 'polypeptide(L)'
;MHCEPLRYCKQGPRNVTSFLQIPAEKIPPTVENVKESSVICPGGQYRCPLGYYTCCKLPSKGYSCCPFVRANCCIDGLHCCPEHMHCENPRHCNRGPRNFTSLLQIPAAPTVANVN
;
A
#
# COMPACT_ATOMS: atom_id res chain seq x y z
N MET A 1 10.99 33.95 21.25
CA MET A 1 11.32 32.53 21.02
C MET A 1 12.76 32.48 20.54
N HIS A 2 13.64 31.85 21.31
CA HIS A 2 15.05 31.65 20.94
C HIS A 2 15.23 30.16 20.71
N CYS A 3 15.70 29.79 19.52
CA CYS A 3 16.00 28.41 19.15
C CYS A 3 17.52 28.32 18.94
N GLU A 4 18.18 27.47 19.72
CA GLU A 4 19.57 27.12 19.47
C GLU A 4 19.65 26.09 18.33
N PRO A 5 20.64 26.16 17.43
CA PRO A 5 20.59 25.49 16.13
C PRO A 5 20.45 23.97 16.11
N LEU A 6 20.47 23.24 17.24
CA LEU A 6 20.35 21.78 17.23
C LEU A 6 19.74 21.11 18.47
N ARG A 7 19.15 21.80 19.47
CA ARG A 7 18.75 21.09 20.71
C ARG A 7 17.35 21.33 21.29
N TYR A 8 16.80 22.55 21.28
CA TYR A 8 15.40 22.78 21.69
C TYR A 8 15.02 24.25 21.46
N CYS A 9 13.71 24.51 21.38
CA CYS A 9 13.18 25.87 21.39
C CYS A 9 12.55 26.15 22.76
N LYS A 10 12.81 27.34 23.34
CA LYS A 10 12.19 27.75 24.61
C LYS A 10 11.02 28.70 24.36
N GLN A 11 9.85 28.36 24.92
CA GLN A 11 8.69 29.25 24.97
C GLN A 11 8.16 29.29 26.41
N GLY A 12 8.72 30.21 27.22
CA GLY A 12 8.40 30.34 28.64
C GLY A 12 8.92 29.15 29.47
N PRO A 13 8.17 28.68 30.50
CA PRO A 13 8.63 27.58 31.37
C PRO A 13 8.59 26.20 30.69
N ARG A 14 8.14 26.12 29.44
CA ARG A 14 8.05 24.87 28.66
C ARG A 14 9.23 24.79 27.70
N ASN A 15 10.02 23.73 27.84
CA ASN A 15 11.04 23.33 26.86
C ASN A 15 10.38 22.41 25.85
N VAL A 16 10.39 22.77 24.57
CA VAL A 16 9.96 21.87 23.49
C VAL A 16 11.19 21.37 22.75
N THR A 17 11.39 20.06 22.75
CA THR A 17 12.45 19.42 21.97
C THR A 17 12.18 19.70 20.49
N SER A 18 13.18 20.19 19.77
CA SER A 18 13.06 20.45 18.35
C SER A 18 12.77 19.14 17.62
N PHE A 19 11.67 19.07 16.88
CA PHE A 19 11.44 17.99 15.93
C PHE A 19 12.37 18.19 14.74
N LEU A 20 13.01 17.11 14.29
CA LEU A 20 13.78 17.12 13.05
C LEU A 20 12.83 17.52 11.92
N GLN A 21 13.09 18.66 11.26
CA GLN A 21 12.36 19.01 10.05
C GLN A 21 12.67 17.95 8.99
N ILE A 22 11.63 17.27 8.51
CA ILE A 22 11.74 16.45 7.32
C ILE A 22 11.87 17.44 6.15
N PRO A 23 12.93 17.38 5.33
CA PRO A 23 13.05 18.25 4.18
C PRO A 23 11.86 18.02 3.24
N ALA A 24 11.34 19.10 2.64
CA ALA A 24 10.39 18.94 1.54
C ALA A 24 11.12 18.23 0.40
N GLU A 25 10.81 16.95 0.18
CA GLU A 25 11.18 16.30 -1.07
C GLU A 25 10.48 17.08 -2.18
N LYS A 26 11.27 17.74 -3.04
CA LYS A 26 10.78 18.01 -4.39
C LYS A 26 10.32 16.67 -4.91
N ILE A 27 9.06 16.57 -5.33
CA ILE A 27 8.63 15.46 -6.17
C ILE A 27 9.68 15.40 -7.29
N PRO A 28 10.46 14.31 -7.41
CA PRO A 28 11.43 14.24 -8.48
C PRO A 28 10.65 14.38 -9.79
N PRO A 29 11.08 15.22 -10.76
CA PRO A 29 10.48 15.26 -12.10
C PRO A 29 10.67 13.93 -12.88
N THR A 30 11.13 12.89 -12.20
CA THR A 30 11.22 11.52 -12.66
C THR A 30 10.52 10.61 -11.65
N VAL A 31 9.19 10.68 -11.59
CA VAL A 31 8.48 9.40 -11.75
C VAL A 31 8.72 9.04 -13.21
N GLU A 32 9.87 8.43 -13.50
CA GLU A 32 10.06 7.66 -14.72
C GLU A 32 8.87 6.72 -14.76
N ASN A 33 7.89 7.02 -15.62
CA ASN A 33 6.84 6.12 -16.07
C ASN A 33 6.63 4.96 -15.08
N VAL A 34 6.11 5.23 -13.87
CA VAL A 34 5.35 4.17 -13.17
C VAL A 34 4.26 3.97 -14.17
N LYS A 35 4.44 2.98 -15.04
CA LYS A 35 3.61 2.77 -16.19
C LYS A 35 2.21 2.86 -15.65
N GLU A 36 1.53 3.97 -15.94
CA GLU A 36 0.16 4.22 -15.51
C GLU A 36 -0.78 3.35 -16.36
N SER A 37 -0.27 2.17 -16.75
CA SER A 37 -1.05 1.06 -17.19
C SER A 37 -1.74 0.50 -15.97
N SER A 38 -3.00 0.87 -15.78
CA SER A 38 -3.91 0.04 -15.02
C SER A 38 -3.78 -1.42 -15.47
N VAL A 39 -3.71 -2.38 -14.55
CA VAL A 39 -3.74 -3.80 -14.89
C VAL A 39 -5.18 -4.27 -14.90
N ILE A 40 -5.59 -4.94 -15.98
CA ILE A 40 -6.92 -5.52 -16.10
C ILE A 40 -6.88 -6.91 -15.46
N CYS A 41 -7.77 -7.16 -14.52
CA CYS A 41 -7.87 -8.44 -13.83
C CYS A 41 -8.47 -9.53 -14.75
N PRO A 42 -8.20 -10.81 -14.45
CA PRO A 42 -8.73 -11.91 -15.25
C PRO A 42 -10.25 -11.83 -15.40
N GLY A 43 -10.76 -11.97 -16.62
CA GLY A 43 -12.18 -11.80 -16.93
C GLY A 43 -12.58 -10.39 -17.36
N GLY A 44 -11.64 -9.43 -17.39
CA GLY A 44 -11.81 -8.15 -18.09
C GLY A 44 -12.76 -7.15 -17.43
N GLN A 45 -13.45 -7.54 -16.35
CA GLN A 45 -14.50 -6.75 -15.68
C GLN A 45 -13.96 -5.83 -14.57
N TYR A 46 -12.72 -6.02 -14.12
CA TYR A 46 -12.12 -5.27 -13.03
C TYR A 46 -10.70 -4.83 -13.39
N ARG A 47 -10.26 -3.69 -12.87
CA ARG A 47 -8.91 -3.14 -13.06
C ARG A 47 -8.32 -2.62 -11.75
N CYS A 48 -7.01 -2.73 -11.62
CA CYS A 48 -6.23 -2.10 -10.56
C CYS A 48 -5.57 -0.82 -11.06
N PRO A 49 -5.46 0.22 -10.21
CA PRO A 49 -5.00 1.54 -10.62
C PRO A 49 -3.57 1.55 -11.14
N LEU A 50 -2.71 0.68 -10.59
CA LEU A 50 -1.30 0.62 -10.93
C LEU A 50 -0.94 -0.74 -11.51
N GLY A 51 -0.08 -0.75 -12.55
CA GLY A 51 0.23 -1.97 -13.31
C GLY A 51 1.04 -3.02 -12.55
N TYR A 52 1.65 -2.60 -11.45
CA TYR A 52 2.42 -3.48 -10.57
C TYR A 52 1.57 -4.11 -9.47
N TYR A 53 0.28 -3.76 -9.39
CA TYR A 53 -0.66 -4.38 -8.44
C TYR A 53 -1.02 -5.79 -8.87
N THR A 54 -1.28 -6.65 -7.90
CA THR A 54 -1.74 -8.03 -8.15
C THR A 54 -3.25 -8.11 -8.00
N CYS A 55 -3.93 -8.65 -9.02
CA CYS A 55 -5.36 -8.94 -8.96
C CYS A 55 -5.64 -10.20 -8.13
N CYS A 56 -6.38 -10.04 -7.04
CA CYS A 56 -6.85 -11.12 -6.19
C CYS A 56 -8.34 -11.36 -6.40
N LYS A 57 -8.73 -12.63 -6.52
CA LYS A 57 -10.12 -13.02 -6.73
C LYS A 57 -10.84 -13.11 -5.39
N LEU A 58 -12.00 -12.45 -5.26
CA LEU A 58 -12.85 -12.58 -4.09
C LEU A 58 -13.76 -13.82 -4.20
N PRO A 59 -14.15 -14.43 -3.06
CA PRO A 59 -15.16 -15.50 -3.03
C PRO A 59 -16.49 -15.07 -3.69
N SER A 60 -16.88 -13.80 -3.54
CA SER A 60 -18.15 -13.24 -4.02
C SER A 60 -18.17 -12.84 -5.50
N LYS A 61 -17.36 -13.48 -6.37
CA LYS A 61 -17.24 -13.19 -7.82
C LYS A 61 -16.78 -11.75 -8.16
N GLY A 62 -15.84 -11.21 -7.40
CA GLY A 62 -15.20 -9.90 -7.68
C GLY A 62 -13.67 -9.99 -7.71
N TYR A 63 -13.02 -8.83 -7.85
CA TYR A 63 -11.57 -8.69 -7.68
C TYR A 63 -11.21 -7.58 -6.72
N SER A 64 -10.05 -7.74 -6.12
CA SER A 64 -9.34 -6.77 -5.28
C SER A 64 -7.90 -6.67 -5.75
N CYS A 65 -7.25 -5.61 -5.33
CA CYS A 65 -5.94 -5.20 -5.75
C CYS A 65 -5.02 -5.21 -4.55
N CYS A 66 -3.98 -6.04 -4.64
CA CYS A 66 -2.89 -6.01 -3.69
C CYS A 66 -1.80 -5.04 -4.18
N PRO A 67 -1.29 -4.13 -3.33
CA PRO A 67 -0.26 -3.15 -3.72
C PRO A 67 1.13 -3.76 -3.93
N PHE A 68 1.28 -5.08 -3.77
CA PHE A 68 2.53 -5.79 -4.02
C PHE A 68 2.55 -6.44 -5.40
N VAL A 69 3.73 -6.42 -6.00
CA VAL A 69 4.04 -7.20 -7.20
C VAL A 69 4.03 -8.68 -6.84
N ARG A 70 3.34 -9.49 -7.64
CA ARG A 70 3.28 -10.97 -7.50
C ARG A 70 2.89 -11.41 -6.09
N ALA A 71 1.89 -10.73 -5.53
CA ALA A 71 1.39 -11.02 -4.19
C ALA A 71 0.72 -12.39 -4.13
N ASN A 72 0.79 -13.02 -2.96
CA ASN A 72 -0.03 -14.17 -2.63
C ASN A 72 -1.34 -13.69 -2.00
N CYS A 73 -2.46 -14.00 -2.66
CA CYS A 73 -3.79 -13.67 -2.18
C CYS A 73 -4.22 -14.66 -1.09
N CYS A 74 -4.68 -14.16 0.05
CA CYS A 74 -5.27 -14.99 1.09
C CYS A 74 -6.68 -15.44 0.68
N ILE A 75 -7.17 -16.53 1.28
CA ILE A 75 -8.45 -17.16 0.89
C ILE A 75 -9.68 -16.30 1.15
N ASP A 76 -9.58 -15.35 2.07
CA ASP A 76 -10.61 -14.37 2.37
C ASP A 76 -10.76 -13.31 1.26
N GLY A 77 -9.75 -13.19 0.38
CA GLY A 77 -9.75 -12.24 -0.73
C GLY A 77 -9.58 -10.78 -0.30
N LEU A 78 -9.57 -10.47 0.99
CA LEU A 78 -9.40 -9.12 1.53
C LEU A 78 -7.96 -8.85 1.96
N HIS A 79 -7.18 -9.88 2.26
CA HIS A 79 -5.79 -9.74 2.69
C HIS A 79 -4.82 -10.36 1.71
N CYS A 80 -3.64 -9.75 1.57
CA CYS A 80 -2.60 -10.27 0.71
C CYS A 80 -1.23 -10.22 1.40
N CYS A 81 -0.38 -11.13 0.96
CA CYS A 81 1.00 -11.24 1.38
C CYS A 81 1.94 -10.93 0.22
N PRO A 82 3.11 -10.32 0.48
CA PRO A 82 4.10 -10.07 -0.55
C PRO A 82 4.68 -11.39 -1.09
N GLU A 83 5.43 -11.29 -2.19
CA GLU A 83 5.97 -12.45 -2.89
C GLU A 83 6.76 -13.38 -1.94
N HIS A 84 6.55 -14.69 -2.10
CA HIS A 84 7.17 -15.76 -1.29
C HIS A 84 6.76 -15.79 0.20
N MET A 85 5.68 -15.11 0.58
CA MET A 85 5.06 -15.26 1.90
C MET A 85 3.73 -16.01 1.78
N HIS A 86 3.38 -16.78 2.80
CA HIS A 86 2.12 -17.53 2.84
C HIS A 86 1.18 -16.94 3.89
N CYS A 87 -0.12 -16.99 3.63
CA CYS A 87 -1.11 -16.61 4.61
C CYS A 87 -1.31 -17.76 5.60
N GLU A 88 -0.86 -17.59 6.84
CA GLU A 88 -1.22 -18.53 7.92
C GLU A 88 -2.66 -18.31 8.36
N ASN A 89 -3.07 -17.05 8.36
CA ASN A 89 -4.43 -16.59 8.60
C ASN A 89 -4.58 -15.23 7.87
N PRO A 90 -5.80 -14.68 7.76
CA PRO A 90 -6.04 -13.41 7.07
C PRO A 90 -5.34 -12.20 7.71
N ARG A 91 -4.60 -12.40 8.80
CA ARG A 91 -3.90 -11.33 9.53
C ARG A 91 -2.39 -11.47 9.49
N HIS A 92 -1.87 -12.64 9.15
CA HIS A 92 -0.45 -12.94 9.23
C HIS A 92 0.07 -13.63 7.96
N CYS A 93 1.11 -13.00 7.43
CA CYS A 93 1.98 -13.53 6.39
C CYS A 93 3.20 -14.16 7.06
N ASN A 94 3.47 -15.42 6.80
CA ASN A 94 4.65 -16.10 7.30
C ASN A 94 5.64 -16.44 6.18
N ARG A 95 6.93 -16.40 6.50
CA ARG A 95 8.02 -16.91 5.65
C ARG A 95 9.12 -17.48 6.54
N GLY A 96 9.01 -18.78 6.84
CA GLY A 96 9.86 -19.44 7.82
C GLY A 96 9.60 -18.88 9.23
N PRO A 97 10.64 -18.42 9.97
CA PRO A 97 10.47 -17.89 11.33
C PRO A 97 9.95 -16.44 11.37
N ARG A 98 9.73 -15.80 10.21
CA ARG A 98 9.30 -14.40 10.13
C ARG A 98 7.79 -14.28 9.91
N ASN A 99 7.14 -13.59 10.83
CA ASN A 99 5.72 -13.23 10.76
C ASN A 99 5.58 -11.74 10.50
N PHE A 100 4.76 -11.40 9.51
CA PHE A 100 4.38 -10.03 9.18
C PHE A 100 2.87 -9.92 9.19
N THR A 101 2.35 -8.76 9.56
CA THR A 101 0.93 -8.48 9.43
C THR A 101 0.57 -8.38 7.94
N SER A 102 -0.49 -9.06 7.53
CA SER A 102 -0.99 -8.97 6.16
C SER A 102 -1.58 -7.59 5.88
N LEU A 103 -1.44 -7.12 4.64
CA LEU A 103 -2.05 -5.85 4.24
C LEU A 103 -3.49 -6.05 3.78
N LEU A 104 -4.32 -5.05 4.08
CA LEU A 104 -5.67 -4.95 3.56
C LEU A 104 -5.62 -4.55 2.08
N GLN A 105 -6.32 -5.31 1.25
CA GLN A 105 -6.40 -5.07 -0.18
C GLN A 105 -7.36 -3.92 -0.50
N ILE A 106 -7.15 -3.30 -1.66
CA ILE A 106 -8.03 -2.25 -2.20
C ILE A 106 -9.05 -2.94 -3.13
N PRO A 107 -10.36 -2.66 -3.06
CA PRO A 107 -11.32 -3.22 -4.02
C PRO A 107 -10.95 -2.82 -5.45
N ALA A 108 -11.01 -3.78 -6.40
CA ALA A 108 -10.70 -3.46 -7.79
C ALA A 108 -11.85 -2.64 -8.39
N ALA A 109 -11.50 -1.61 -9.15
CA ALA A 109 -12.49 -0.80 -9.83
C ALA A 109 -13.10 -1.61 -10.99
N PRO A 110 -14.42 -1.58 -11.20
CA PRO A 110 -15.00 -2.21 -12.37
C PRO A 110 -14.49 -1.49 -13.64
N THR A 111 -14.18 -2.25 -14.70
CA THR A 111 -13.75 -1.72 -16.00
C THR A 111 -14.90 -1.11 -16.77
N VAL A 112 -16.12 -1.55 -16.46
CA VAL A 112 -17.39 -1.05 -16.97
C VAL A 112 -18.07 -0.33 -15.80
N ALA A 113 -18.14 0.99 -15.86
CA ALA A 113 -19.18 1.69 -15.10
C ALA A 113 -20.50 1.07 -15.57
N ASN A 114 -21.17 0.31 -14.69
CA ASN A 114 -22.54 -0.09 -14.94
C ASN A 114 -23.34 1.23 -14.93
N VAL A 115 -23.41 1.88 -16.09
CA VAL A 115 -24.42 2.89 -16.38
C VAL A 115 -25.70 2.08 -16.51
N ASN A 116 -26.50 2.09 -15.46
CA ASN A 116 -27.92 1.81 -15.54
C ASN A 116 -28.64 3.06 -15.05
#